data_AF-A0A821XDY1-F1
#
_entry.id   AF-A0A821XDY1-F1
#
_cell.length_a   1.000
_cell.length_b   1.000
_cell.length_c   1.000
_cell.angle_alpha   90.00
_cell.angle_beta   90.00
_cell.angle_gamma   90.00
#
_symmetry.space_group_name_H-M   'P 1'
#
loop_
_entity.id
_entity.type
_entity.pdbx_description
1 polymer ?
#
loop_
_entity_poly.entity_id
_entity_poly.type
_entity_poly.pdbx_seq_one_letter_code
_entity_poly.pdbx_strand_id
1 'polypeptide(L)'
;MRLDRENAKKKDDDMFLTIDLQQTMPLPKILTSKAFYLRQIWFYNFEIHVVTKNKENTFFCTWTEDVADRGSCEIASALLRFVDTNHNSNQKKDNLVIWSDSCAGQNKNFNMIC
;
A
#
# COMPACT_ATOMS: atom_id res chain seq x y z
N MET A 1 -2.49 15.28 6.90
CA MET A 1 -1.55 14.89 5.82
C MET A 1 -0.33 15.80 5.71
N ARG A 2 -0.42 17.06 5.26
CA ARG A 2 0.78 17.93 5.09
C ARG A 2 1.55 18.16 6.39
N LEU A 3 0.84 18.51 7.47
CA LEU A 3 1.44 18.74 8.79
C LEU A 3 2.09 17.45 9.35
N ASP A 4 1.40 16.32 9.25
CA ASP A 4 1.90 15.03 9.74
C ASP A 4 3.13 14.56 8.97
N ARG A 5 3.14 14.77 7.65
CA ARG A 5 4.31 14.49 6.80
C ARG A 5 5.51 15.35 7.21
N GLU A 6 5.30 16.63 7.50
CA GLU A 6 6.37 17.51 8.00
C GLU A 6 6.83 17.11 9.41
N ASN A 7 5.92 16.67 10.28
CA ASN A 7 6.24 16.21 11.62
C ASN A 7 7.13 14.95 11.59
N ALA A 8 6.81 13.99 10.72
CA ALA A 8 7.63 12.80 10.53
C ALA A 8 9.01 13.09 9.93
N LYS A 9 9.17 14.23 9.23
CA LYS A 9 10.49 14.71 8.80
C LYS A 9 11.31 15.37 9.92
N LYS A 10 10.68 15.80 11.01
CA LYS A 10 11.35 16.49 12.13
C LYS A 10 11.70 15.53 13.27
N LYS A 11 10.79 14.62 13.61
CA LYS A 11 10.94 13.66 14.72
C LYS A 11 11.52 12.35 14.23
N ASP A 12 12.47 11.80 14.97
CA ASP A 12 13.11 10.52 14.62
C ASP A 12 12.20 9.32 14.91
N ASP A 13 11.25 9.50 15.82
CA ASP A 13 10.40 8.44 16.36
C ASP A 13 9.09 8.24 15.57
N ASP A 14 8.69 9.24 14.79
CA ASP A 14 7.46 9.19 14.00
C ASP A 14 7.74 8.60 12.61
N MET A 15 6.85 7.71 12.16
CA MET A 15 6.82 7.21 10.78
C MET A 15 5.50 7.57 10.14
N PHE A 16 5.56 8.26 9.01
CA PHE A 16 4.38 8.64 8.24
C PHE A 16 4.27 7.76 6.99
N LEU A 17 3.11 7.14 6.81
CA LEU A 17 2.77 6.31 5.68
C LEU A 17 1.64 6.95 4.89
N THR A 18 1.76 6.93 3.57
CA THR A 18 0.62 7.13 2.67
C THR A 18 0.41 5.84 1.89
N ILE A 19 -0.80 5.30 1.92
CA ILE A 19 -1.16 4.08 1.20
C ILE A 19 -2.18 4.40 0.12
N ASP A 20 -2.02 3.77 -1.04
CA ASP A 20 -2.97 3.86 -2.14
C ASP A 20 -3.00 2.56 -2.94
N LEU A 21 -4.15 2.25 -3.54
CA LEU A 21 -4.31 1.08 -4.40
C LEU A 21 -4.63 1.56 -5.80
N GLN A 22 -3.69 1.33 -6.73
CA GLN A 22 -3.83 1.80 -8.11
C GLN A 22 -5.03 1.15 -8.81
N GLN A 23 -5.45 1.77 -9.92
CA GLN A 23 -6.43 1.20 -10.82
C GLN A 23 -5.97 -0.18 -11.32
N THR A 24 -6.91 -1.13 -11.38
CA THR A 24 -6.65 -2.49 -11.85
C THR A 24 -6.12 -2.46 -13.28
N MET A 25 -4.96 -3.07 -13.49
CA MET A 25 -4.32 -3.12 -14.80
C MET A 25 -4.62 -4.47 -15.45
N PRO A 26 -5.23 -4.51 -16.64
CA PRO A 26 -5.44 -5.77 -17.33
C PRO A 26 -4.14 -6.27 -17.96
N LEU A 27 -3.89 -7.57 -17.85
CA LEU A 27 -2.80 -8.27 -18.49
C LEU A 27 -3.32 -9.35 -19.46
N PRO A 28 -2.78 -9.45 -20.68
CA PRO A 28 -1.78 -8.55 -21.30
C PRO A 28 -2.38 -7.22 -21.79
N LYS A 29 -1.58 -6.15 -21.76
CA LYS A 29 -1.98 -4.84 -22.31
C LYS A 29 -1.96 -4.87 -23.85
N ILE A 30 -3.08 -5.24 -24.45
CA ILE A 30 -3.24 -5.31 -25.91
C ILE A 30 -4.14 -4.15 -26.37
N LEU A 31 -3.72 -3.43 -27.43
CA LEU A 31 -4.45 -2.30 -27.99
C LEU A 31 -5.59 -2.70 -28.94
N THR A 32 -5.79 -4.00 -29.16
CA THR A 32 -6.75 -4.53 -30.13
C THR A 32 -8.10 -4.75 -29.47
N SER A 33 -9.18 -4.33 -30.13
CA SER A 33 -10.57 -4.51 -29.68
C SER A 33 -10.94 -5.96 -29.34
N LYS A 34 -10.31 -6.94 -29.99
CA LYS A 34 -10.52 -8.37 -29.67
C LYS A 34 -10.19 -8.71 -28.22
N ALA A 35 -9.19 -8.07 -27.61
CA ALA A 35 -8.78 -8.34 -26.24
C ALA A 35 -9.86 -7.93 -25.22
N PHE A 36 -10.69 -6.94 -25.55
CA PHE A 36 -11.82 -6.52 -24.71
C PHE A 36 -12.86 -7.65 -24.53
N TYR A 37 -13.01 -8.53 -25.51
CA TYR A 37 -13.95 -9.66 -25.48
C TYR A 37 -13.34 -10.94 -24.90
N LEU A 38 -12.05 -10.93 -24.59
CA LEU A 38 -11.35 -12.05 -23.95
C LEU A 38 -11.19 -11.77 -22.47
N ARG A 39 -11.12 -12.84 -21.66
CA ARG A 39 -10.83 -12.72 -20.23
C ARG A 39 -9.39 -12.23 -20.06
N GLN A 40 -9.24 -11.06 -19.45
CA GLN A 40 -7.95 -10.48 -19.07
C GLN A 40 -7.72 -10.79 -17.59
N ILE A 41 -6.45 -11.03 -17.21
CA ILE A 41 -6.07 -11.21 -15.80
C ILE A 41 -5.87 -9.84 -15.18
N TRP A 42 -6.42 -9.61 -13.99
CA TRP A 42 -6.16 -8.38 -13.26
C TRP A 42 -4.82 -8.41 -12.54
N PHE A 43 -4.05 -7.33 -12.71
CA PHE A 43 -2.87 -7.03 -11.91
C PHE A 43 -3.19 -5.92 -10.93
N TYR A 44 -2.85 -6.17 -9.68
CA TYR A 44 -3.04 -5.26 -8.56
C TYR A 44 -1.70 -4.70 -8.12
N ASN A 45 -1.66 -3.39 -7.88
CA ASN A 45 -0.49 -2.69 -7.36
C ASN A 45 -0.90 -1.82 -6.17
N PHE A 46 -0.46 -2.23 -4.98
CA PHE A 46 -0.64 -1.50 -3.74
C PHE A 46 0.63 -0.76 -3.38
N GLU A 47 0.52 0.55 -3.23
CA GLU A 47 1.64 1.44 -2.98
C GLU A 47 1.66 1.87 -1.52
N ILE A 48 2.84 1.76 -0.91
CA ILE A 48 3.13 2.21 0.45
C ILE A 48 4.26 3.22 0.38
N HIS A 49 3.93 4.49 0.55
CA HIS A 49 4.88 5.58 0.54
C HIS A 49 5.26 5.95 1.98
N VAL A 50 6.52 5.74 2.33
CA VAL A 50 7.07 5.92 3.68
C VAL A 50 7.87 7.22 3.75
N VAL A 51 7.56 8.04 4.75
CA VAL A 51 8.30 9.24 5.08
C VAL A 51 8.81 9.13 6.51
N THR A 52 10.12 9.21 6.65
CA THR A 52 10.83 9.34 7.93
C THR A 52 11.77 10.53 7.88
N LYS A 53 12.32 10.92 9.03
CA LYS A 53 13.29 12.01 9.16
C LYS A 53 14.42 11.98 8.13
N ASN A 54 15.03 10.81 7.93
CA ASN A 54 16.24 10.69 7.13
C ASN A 54 16.02 10.07 5.75
N LYS A 55 14.86 9.43 5.53
CA LYS A 55 14.59 8.67 4.30
C LYS A 55 13.13 8.76 3.87
N GLU A 56 12.94 8.80 2.57
CA GLU A 56 11.66 8.75 1.88
C GLU A 56 11.74 7.57 0.90
N ASN A 57 10.96 6.52 1.16
CA ASN A 57 11.02 5.26 0.42
C ASN A 57 9.61 4.88 -0.04
N THR A 58 9.50 4.30 -1.22
CA THR A 58 8.24 3.76 -1.75
C THR A 58 8.35 2.26 -1.90
N PHE A 59 7.34 1.54 -1.45
CA PHE A 59 7.22 0.09 -1.60
C PHE A 59 6.00 -0.23 -2.45
N PHE A 60 6.18 -1.18 -3.35
CA PHE A 60 5.11 -1.68 -4.21
C PHE A 60 4.85 -3.14 -3.87
N CYS A 61 3.62 -3.41 -3.43
CA CYS A 61 3.12 -4.75 -3.22
C CYS A 61 2.24 -5.10 -4.42
N THR A 62 2.73 -6.01 -5.25
CA THR A 62 2.07 -6.40 -6.49
C THR A 62 1.66 -7.86 -6.46
N TRP A 63 0.47 -8.13 -7.01
CA TRP A 63 -0.02 -9.50 -7.20
C TRP A 63 -1.04 -9.53 -8.35
N THR A 64 -1.34 -10.73 -8.81
CA THR A 64 -2.32 -10.99 -9.87
C THR A 64 -3.55 -11.69 -9.31
N GLU A 65 -4.67 -11.62 -10.03
CA GLU A 65 -5.96 -12.24 -9.68
C GLU A 65 -5.86 -13.75 -9.41
N ASP A 66 -4.89 -14.46 -10.01
CA ASP A 66 -4.66 -15.89 -9.77
C ASP A 66 -3.98 -16.18 -8.42
N VAL A 67 -3.34 -15.19 -7.82
CA VAL A 67 -2.62 -15.33 -6.55
C VAL A 67 -3.53 -14.98 -5.37
N ALA A 68 -4.22 -13.84 -5.44
CA ALA A 68 -5.09 -13.38 -4.37
C ALA A 68 -6.11 -12.36 -4.89
N ASP A 69 -7.17 -12.15 -4.11
CA ASP A 69 -8.22 -11.19 -4.41
C ASP A 69 -7.78 -9.73 -4.17
N ARG A 70 -8.68 -8.78 -4.38
CA ARG A 70 -8.46 -7.34 -4.17
C ARG A 70 -9.15 -6.82 -2.90
N GLY A 71 -9.26 -7.65 -1.87
CA GLY A 71 -9.99 -7.36 -0.65
C GLY A 71 -9.18 -6.60 0.39
N SER A 72 -9.82 -6.34 1.53
CA SER A 72 -9.16 -5.73 2.70
C SER A 72 -8.17 -6.68 3.38
N CYS A 73 -8.37 -8.00 3.25
CA CYS A 73 -7.44 -9.01 3.77
C CYS A 73 -6.07 -8.92 3.09
N GLU A 74 -6.05 -8.76 1.76
CA GLU A 74 -4.83 -8.67 0.98
C GLU A 74 -4.08 -7.36 1.25
N ILE A 75 -4.83 -6.27 1.42
CA ILE A 75 -4.25 -4.97 1.82
C ILE A 75 -3.63 -5.06 3.22
N ALA A 76 -4.34 -5.66 4.19
CA ALA A 76 -3.82 -5.86 5.55
C ALA A 76 -2.58 -6.78 5.55
N SER A 77 -2.60 -7.86 4.76
CA SER A 77 -1.46 -8.78 4.60
C SER A 77 -0.25 -8.08 3.99
N ALA A 78 -0.46 -7.25 2.97
CA ALA A 78 0.61 -6.45 2.35
C ALA A 78 1.23 -5.45 3.35
N LEU A 79 0.39 -4.78 4.15
CA LEU A 79 0.84 -3.87 5.21
C LEU A 79 1.60 -4.62 6.32
N LEU A 80 1.11 -5.76 6.76
CA LEU A 80 1.79 -6.59 7.76
C LEU A 80 3.16 -7.04 7.26
N ARG A 81 3.24 -7.53 6.03
CA ARG A 81 4.51 -7.90 5.40
C ARG A 81 5.48 -6.73 5.30
N PHE A 82 4.97 -5.54 4.99
CA PHE A 82 5.76 -4.32 4.99
C PHE A 82 6.32 -4.00 6.38
N VAL A 83 5.48 -4.06 7.42
CA VAL A 83 5.86 -3.82 8.82
C VAL A 83 6.94 -4.83 9.25
N ASP A 84 6.73 -6.13 9.03
CA ASP A 84 7.69 -7.19 9.38
C ASP A 84 9.04 -7.01 8.68
N THR A 85 9.02 -6.62 7.40
CA THR A 85 10.25 -6.38 6.63
C THR A 85 11.03 -5.17 7.17
N ASN A 86 10.33 -4.11 7.57
CA ASN A 86 10.97 -2.90 8.11
C ASN A 86 11.40 -3.04 9.58
N HIS A 87 10.69 -3.81 10.40
CA HIS A 87 11.05 -4.05 11.80
C HIS A 87 12.44 -4.69 11.97
N ASN A 88 12.83 -5.53 11.01
CA ASN A 88 14.16 -6.15 10.99
C ASN A 88 15.31 -5.14 10.75
N SER A 89 15.00 -3.88 10.43
CA SER A 89 15.98 -2.83 10.10
C SER A 89 16.42 -1.94 11.28
N ASN A 90 16.16 -2.35 12.53
CA ASN A 90 16.67 -1.74 13.77
C ASN A 90 16.26 -0.27 14.07
N GLN A 91 15.21 0.26 13.43
CA GLN A 91 14.61 1.55 13.83
C GLN A 91 13.24 1.31 14.42
N LYS A 92 13.21 1.07 15.74
CA LYS A 92 11.96 1.05 16.50
C LYS A 92 11.38 2.47 16.45
N LYS A 93 10.23 2.62 15.81
CA LYS A 93 9.46 3.86 15.72
C LYS A 93 8.26 3.68 16.64
N ASP A 94 8.08 4.56 17.62
CA ASP A 94 6.99 4.42 18.59
C ASP A 94 5.64 4.92 18.04
N ASN A 95 5.65 5.80 17.02
CA ASN A 95 4.43 6.35 16.43
C ASN A 95 4.32 6.08 14.92
N LEU A 96 3.25 5.38 14.52
CA LEU A 96 2.90 5.12 13.14
C LEU A 96 1.66 5.91 12.72
N VAL A 97 1.80 6.81 11.74
CA VAL A 97 0.68 7.59 11.19
C VAL A 97 0.42 7.14 9.77
N ILE A 98 -0.73 6.48 9.54
CA ILE A 98 -1.14 6.01 8.21
C ILE A 98 -2.21 6.93 7.65
N TRP A 99 -1.98 7.42 6.44
CA TRP A 99 -2.97 8.12 5.64
C TRP A 99 -3.36 7.26 4.43
N SER A 100 -4.65 7.05 4.26
CA SER A 100 -5.23 6.34 3.13
C SER A 100 -6.33 7.19 2.51
N ASP A 101 -6.78 6.82 1.31
CA ASP A 101 -8.09 7.29 0.87
C ASP A 101 -9.18 6.68 1.76
N SER A 102 -10.38 7.24 1.73
CA SER A 102 -11.50 6.77 2.58
C SER A 102 -12.14 5.46 2.09
N CYS A 103 -11.42 4.63 1.32
CA CYS A 103 -11.92 3.37 0.78
C CYS A 103 -12.11 2.31 1.86
N ALA A 104 -13.24 1.60 1.79
CA ALA A 104 -13.58 0.53 2.73
C ALA A 104 -12.57 -0.61 2.70
N GLY A 105 -12.00 -0.93 1.53
CA GLY A 105 -10.95 -1.93 1.41
C GLY A 105 -9.67 -1.57 2.15
N GLN A 106 -9.37 -0.28 2.33
CA GLN A 106 -8.11 0.17 2.91
C GLN A 106 -8.19 0.40 4.42
N ASN A 107 -9.10 1.27 4.91
CA ASN A 107 -9.05 1.75 6.29
C ASN A 107 -10.42 1.82 7.00
N LYS A 108 -11.52 1.41 6.34
CA LYS A 108 -12.85 1.33 6.98
C LYS A 108 -13.35 -0.10 7.04
N ASN A 109 -12.54 -0.99 7.60
CA ASN A 109 -12.86 -2.41 7.73
C ASN A 109 -12.33 -2.98 9.06
N PHE A 110 -12.86 -4.13 9.47
CA PHE A 110 -12.46 -4.81 10.71
C PHE A 110 -11.10 -5.51 10.64
N ASN A 111 -10.57 -5.71 9.43
CA ASN A 111 -9.27 -6.38 9.24
C ASN A 111 -8.10 -5.42 9.51
N MET A 112 -8.36 -4.12 9.34
CA MET A 112 -7.47 -3.01 9.65
C MET A 112 -8.00 -2.30 10.89
N ILE A 113 -7.59 -2.77 12.06
CA ILE A 113 -7.91 -2.10 13.33
C ILE A 113 -6.79 -1.11 13.62
N CYS A 114 -7.07 0.16 13.37
CA CYS A 114 -6.23 1.30 13.71
C CYS A 114 -6.55 1.83 15.11
#